data_AF-A0A7X0TL40-F1
#
_entry.id   AF-A0A7X0TL40-F1
#
_cell.length_a   1.000
_cell.length_b   1.000
_cell.length_c   1.000
_cell.angle_alpha   90.00
_cell.angle_beta   90.00
_cell.angle_gamma   90.00
#
_symmetry.space_group_name_H-M   'P 1'
#
loop_
_entity.id
_entity.type
_entity.pdbx_description
1 polymer ?
#
loop_
_entity_poly.entity_id
_entity_poly.type
_entity_poly.pdbx_seq_one_letter_code
_entity_poly.pdbx_strand_id
1 'polypeptide(L)'
;MSTKPIENWTTTDFTKYLQAEHLRRYDVEYQPFGKWAVEQGHIGRIIGTKKKAGTHDKAFLKSFIDAAFDEYKPSAQYPGISFGFMLTYKKQLWQRLEAQQQHSAETAKAAEATDWNEVADWL
;
A
#
# COMPACT_ATOMS: atom_id res chain seq x y z
N MET A 1 -14.13 -12.05 -0.15
CA MET A 1 -12.79 -11.44 0.05
C MET A 1 -11.82 -12.56 0.38
N SER A 2 -10.68 -12.66 -0.30
CA SER A 2 -9.70 -13.73 -0.06
C SER A 2 -9.22 -13.70 1.40
N THR A 3 -9.48 -14.75 2.15
CA THR A 3 -9.10 -14.96 3.56
C THR A 3 -7.58 -15.17 3.77
N LYS A 4 -6.76 -14.73 2.81
CA LYS A 4 -5.31 -14.94 2.84
C LYS A 4 -4.66 -13.78 3.60
N PRO A 5 -3.68 -14.05 4.49
CA PRO A 5 -2.89 -12.99 5.11
C PRO A 5 -2.15 -12.20 4.04
N ILE A 6 -1.98 -10.89 4.27
CA ILE A 6 -1.41 -9.95 3.29
C ILE A 6 0.00 -10.32 2.82
N GLU A 7 0.77 -10.97 3.69
CA GLU A 7 2.11 -11.45 3.41
C GLU A 7 2.14 -12.48 2.26
N ASN A 8 1.04 -13.20 2.07
CA ASN A 8 0.88 -14.20 1.02
C ASN A 8 0.19 -13.65 -0.24
N TRP A 9 -0.12 -12.36 -0.28
CA TRP A 9 -0.76 -11.78 -1.45
C TRP A 9 0.20 -11.74 -2.63
N THR A 10 -0.32 -12.12 -3.79
CA THR A 10 0.36 -11.99 -5.08
C THR A 10 -0.13 -10.75 -5.80
N THR A 11 0.54 -10.40 -6.90
CA THR A 11 0.10 -9.32 -7.80
C THR A 11 -1.36 -9.47 -8.21
N THR A 12 -1.82 -10.70 -8.46
CA THR A 12 -3.21 -11.00 -8.82
C THR A 12 -4.17 -10.73 -7.66
N ASP A 13 -3.78 -11.03 -6.42
CA ASP A 13 -4.60 -10.72 -5.24
C ASP A 13 -4.75 -9.20 -5.07
N PHE A 14 -3.68 -8.43 -5.27
CA PHE A 14 -3.75 -6.95 -5.29
C PHE A 14 -4.61 -6.41 -6.43
N THR A 15 -4.55 -7.02 -7.61
CA THR A 15 -5.41 -6.64 -8.75
C THR A 15 -6.88 -6.85 -8.42
N LYS A 16 -7.22 -8.01 -7.85
CA LYS A 16 -8.60 -8.30 -7.39
C LYS A 16 -9.03 -7.39 -6.26
N TYR A 17 -8.10 -7.03 -5.36
CA TYR A 17 -8.36 -6.09 -4.29
C TYR A 17 -8.72 -4.70 -4.84
N LEU A 18 -7.96 -4.18 -5.80
CA LEU A 18 -8.24 -2.91 -6.47
C LEU A 18 -9.62 -2.91 -7.14
N GLN A 19 -9.94 -3.98 -7.88
CA GLN A 19 -11.25 -4.13 -8.50
C GLN A 19 -12.39 -4.15 -7.47
N ALA A 20 -12.22 -4.92 -6.39
CA ALA A 20 -13.23 -5.04 -5.34
C ALA A 20 -13.43 -3.74 -4.56
N GLU A 21 -12.36 -3.03 -4.19
CA GLU A 21 -12.46 -1.75 -3.47
C GLU A 21 -13.03 -0.64 -4.36
N HIS A 22 -12.68 -0.61 -5.64
CA HIS A 22 -13.23 0.36 -6.57
C HIS A 22 -14.75 0.16 -6.76
N LEU A 23 -15.18 -1.09 -6.93
CA LEU A 23 -16.61 -1.42 -6.98
C LEU A 23 -17.30 -1.07 -5.66
N ARG A 24 -16.69 -1.40 -4.51
CA ARG A 24 -17.27 -1.10 -3.19
C ARG A 24 -17.44 0.39 -2.91
N ARG A 25 -16.48 1.22 -3.34
CA ARG A 25 -16.44 2.65 -3.00
C ARG A 25 -17.12 3.54 -4.03
N TYR A 26 -17.01 3.19 -5.31
CA TYR A 26 -17.48 4.02 -6.41
C TYR A 26 -18.62 3.42 -7.21
N ASP A 27 -18.97 2.14 -6.97
CA ASP A 27 -19.99 1.40 -7.72
C ASP A 27 -19.72 1.34 -9.24
N VAL A 28 -18.45 1.51 -9.62
CA VAL A 28 -18.01 1.53 -11.01
C VAL A 28 -16.99 0.42 -11.23
N GLU A 29 -16.96 -0.15 -12.44
CA GLU A 29 -15.95 -1.12 -12.83
C GLU A 29 -14.55 -0.49 -12.85
N TYR A 30 -13.60 -1.14 -12.20
CA TYR A 30 -12.22 -0.69 -12.21
C TYR A 30 -11.60 -0.86 -13.59
N GLN A 31 -11.12 0.25 -14.15
CA GLN A 31 -10.41 0.27 -15.43
C GLN A 31 -8.94 0.64 -15.19
N PRO A 32 -7.97 -0.16 -15.68
CA PRO A 32 -6.55 0.17 -15.55
C PRO A 32 -6.22 1.41 -16.39
N PHE A 33 -5.17 2.15 -16.01
CA PHE A 33 -4.74 3.35 -16.76
C PHE A 33 -4.30 3.05 -18.21
N GLY A 34 -3.97 1.79 -18.49
CA GLY A 34 -3.56 1.32 -19.81
C GLY A 34 -3.73 -0.19 -19.90
N LYS A 35 -2.63 -0.94 -20.01
CA LYS A 35 -2.68 -2.41 -20.03
C LYS A 35 -2.58 -2.97 -18.62
N TRP A 36 -3.41 -3.97 -18.31
CA TRP A 36 -3.32 -4.76 -17.08
C TRP A 36 -1.91 -5.27 -16.78
N ALA A 37 -1.18 -5.72 -17.81
CA ALA A 37 0.19 -6.19 -17.67
C ALA A 37 1.16 -5.12 -17.13
N VAL A 38 0.96 -3.84 -17.48
CA VAL A 38 1.80 -2.74 -17.01
C VAL A 38 1.51 -2.45 -15.54
N GLU A 39 0.23 -2.39 -15.19
CA GLU A 39 -0.20 -2.16 -13.80
C GLU A 39 0.26 -3.29 -12.87
N GLN A 40 0.10 -4.54 -13.31
CA GLN A 40 0.61 -5.71 -12.61
C GLN A 40 2.14 -5.73 -12.52
N GLY A 41 2.84 -5.24 -13.55
CA GLY A 41 4.29 -5.06 -13.52
C GLY A 41 4.75 -4.07 -12.46
N HIS A 42 4.02 -2.95 -12.29
CA HIS A 42 4.30 -1.98 -11.23
C HIS A 42 4.07 -2.57 -9.85
N ILE A 43 2.92 -3.22 -9.63
CA ILE A 43 2.62 -3.91 -8.37
C ILE A 43 3.70 -4.94 -8.06
N GLY A 44 4.06 -5.79 -9.03
CA GLY A 44 5.08 -6.83 -8.87
C GLY A 44 6.48 -6.27 -8.58
N ARG A 45 6.82 -5.09 -9.09
CA ARG A 45 8.08 -4.40 -8.76
C ARG A 45 8.07 -3.87 -7.32
N ILE A 46 6.92 -3.42 -6.83
CA ILE A 46 6.77 -2.90 -5.46
C ILE A 46 6.83 -4.03 -4.44
N ILE A 47 5.96 -5.05 -4.57
CA ILE A 47 5.84 -6.14 -3.59
C ILE A 47 6.96 -7.19 -3.70
N GLY A 48 7.71 -7.16 -4.79
CA GLY A 48 8.72 -8.15 -5.11
C GLY A 48 8.14 -9.44 -5.69
N THR A 49 9.03 -10.24 -6.25
CA THR A 49 8.72 -11.57 -6.76
C THR A 49 9.63 -12.59 -6.08
N LYS A 50 9.36 -13.89 -6.26
CA LYS A 50 10.25 -14.95 -5.73
C LYS A 50 11.72 -14.80 -6.14
N LYS A 51 12.01 -14.04 -7.21
CA LYS A 51 13.36 -13.84 -7.76
C LYS A 51 13.99 -12.49 -7.41
N LYS A 52 13.20 -11.50 -6.97
CA LYS A 52 13.67 -10.13 -6.71
C LYS A 52 12.96 -9.54 -5.51
N ALA A 53 13.72 -9.00 -4.58
CA ALA A 53 13.19 -8.23 -3.47
C ALA A 53 12.35 -7.06 -4.01
N GLY A 54 11.21 -6.82 -3.36
CA GLY A 54 10.37 -5.67 -3.62
C GLY A 54 11.02 -4.39 -3.12
N THR A 55 10.54 -3.25 -3.61
CA THR A 55 10.93 -1.95 -3.04
C THR A 55 10.28 -1.74 -1.67
N HIS A 56 9.05 -2.25 -1.46
CA HIS A 56 8.30 -2.09 -0.22
C HIS A 56 7.53 -3.35 0.16
N ASP A 57 7.14 -3.43 1.42
CA ASP A 57 6.30 -4.50 1.93
C ASP A 57 4.88 -4.48 1.33
N LYS A 58 4.26 -5.66 1.30
CA LYS A 58 2.87 -5.83 0.85
C LYS A 58 1.89 -5.04 1.71
N ALA A 59 2.14 -4.97 3.01
CA ALA A 59 1.34 -4.18 3.94
C ALA A 59 1.36 -2.70 3.60
N PHE A 60 2.55 -2.15 3.29
CA PHE A 60 2.71 -0.77 2.85
C PHE A 60 1.89 -0.48 1.58
N LEU A 61 1.98 -1.36 0.58
CA LEU A 61 1.22 -1.18 -0.66
C LEU A 61 -0.30 -1.16 -0.44
N LYS A 62 -0.83 -2.04 0.43
CA LYS A 62 -2.26 -2.01 0.76
C LYS A 62 -2.65 -0.70 1.45
N SER A 63 -1.88 -0.27 2.45
CA SER A 63 -2.14 1.00 3.15
C SER A 63 -2.11 2.20 2.19
N PHE A 64 -1.18 2.21 1.23
CA PHE A 64 -1.14 3.23 0.19
C PHE A 64 -2.39 3.22 -0.70
N ILE A 65 -2.83 2.04 -1.16
CA ILE A 65 -4.04 1.92 -1.98
C ILE A 65 -5.26 2.40 -1.20
N ASP A 66 -5.40 1.98 0.06
CA ASP A 66 -6.52 2.34 0.92
C ASP A 66 -6.58 3.85 1.17
N ALA A 67 -5.44 4.47 1.49
CA ALA A 67 -5.33 5.90 1.69
C ALA A 67 -5.58 6.69 0.39
N ALA A 68 -5.13 6.17 -0.76
CA ALA A 68 -5.35 6.81 -2.04
C ALA A 68 -6.83 6.79 -2.44
N PHE A 69 -7.53 5.69 -2.17
CA PHE A 69 -8.98 5.61 -2.37
C PHE A 69 -9.78 6.43 -1.34
N ASP A 70 -9.26 6.63 -0.13
CA ASP A 70 -9.94 7.43 0.90
C ASP A 70 -9.83 8.92 0.62
N GLU A 71 -8.65 9.37 0.17
CA GLU A 71 -8.41 10.77 -0.18
C GLU A 71 -9.13 11.18 -1.49
N TYR A 72 -9.45 10.21 -2.35
CA TYR A 72 -10.04 10.51 -3.65
C TYR A 72 -11.53 10.77 -3.56
N LYS A 73 -11.94 11.95 -4.02
CA LYS A 73 -13.36 12.32 -4.16
C LYS A 73 -13.79 12.13 -5.61
N PRO A 74 -14.70 11.17 -5.89
CA PRO A 74 -15.19 10.95 -7.24
C PRO A 74 -15.98 12.17 -7.73
N SER A 75 -15.88 12.46 -9.03
CA SER A 75 -16.58 13.56 -9.70
C SER A 75 -17.24 13.03 -10.98
N ALA A 76 -18.19 13.78 -11.55
CA ALA A 76 -18.87 13.35 -12.77
C ALA A 76 -17.91 13.12 -13.96
N GLN A 77 -16.81 13.86 -14.02
CA GLN A 77 -15.78 13.70 -15.06
C GLN A 77 -14.81 12.56 -14.76
N TYR A 78 -14.58 12.27 -13.48
CA TYR A 78 -13.67 11.24 -13.01
C TYR A 78 -14.36 10.43 -11.91
N PRO A 79 -15.13 9.40 -12.29
CA PRO A 79 -15.92 8.62 -11.34
C PRO A 79 -15.06 7.66 -10.51
N GLY A 80 -13.78 7.48 -10.85
CA GLY A 80 -12.89 6.54 -10.18
C GLY A 80 -11.41 6.78 -10.52
N ILE A 81 -10.54 6.02 -9.86
CA ILE A 81 -9.09 6.08 -10.03
C ILE A 81 -8.47 4.71 -10.28
N SER A 82 -7.46 4.70 -11.14
CA SER A 82 -6.62 3.54 -11.41
C SER A 82 -5.31 3.61 -10.61
N PHE A 83 -4.64 2.46 -10.46
CA PHE A 83 -3.38 2.37 -9.76
C PHE A 83 -2.27 3.18 -10.45
N GLY A 84 -2.27 3.24 -11.78
CA GLY A 84 -1.38 4.13 -12.53
C GLY A 84 -1.58 5.61 -12.18
N PHE A 85 -2.83 6.05 -11.99
CA PHE A 85 -3.14 7.40 -11.53
C PHE A 85 -2.62 7.63 -10.10
N MET A 86 -2.83 6.67 -9.19
CA MET A 86 -2.31 6.74 -7.82
C MET A 86 -0.78 6.92 -7.81
N LEU A 87 -0.04 6.10 -8.56
CA LEU A 87 1.42 6.21 -8.62
C LEU A 87 1.92 7.53 -9.22
N THR A 88 1.16 8.10 -10.16
CA THR A 88 1.55 9.32 -10.86
C THR A 88 1.27 10.56 -10.01
N TYR A 89 0.08 10.65 -9.42
CA TYR A 89 -0.43 11.87 -8.80
C TYR A 89 -0.45 11.83 -7.27
N LYS A 90 -0.36 10.66 -6.64
CA LYS A 90 -0.34 10.50 -5.17
C LYS A 90 1.06 10.23 -4.60
N LYS A 91 2.11 10.72 -5.27
CA LYS A 91 3.50 10.58 -4.79
C LYS A 91 3.74 11.22 -3.41
N GLN A 92 3.05 12.31 -3.11
CA GLN A 92 3.14 12.94 -1.79
C GLN A 92 2.53 12.05 -0.69
N LEU A 93 1.43 11.36 -0.98
CA LEU A 93 0.82 10.38 -0.08
C LEU A 93 1.80 9.22 0.18
N TRP A 94 2.46 8.74 -0.87
CA TRP A 94 3.48 7.70 -0.77
C TRP A 94 4.61 8.11 0.19
N GLN A 95 5.22 9.28 -0.03
CA GLN A 95 6.29 9.81 0.82
C GLN A 95 5.84 10.01 2.27
N ARG A 96 4.60 10.47 2.49
CA ARG A 96 4.03 10.64 3.83
C ARG A 96 3.92 9.30 4.56
N LEU A 97 3.45 8.25 3.88
CA LEU A 97 3.35 6.91 4.47
C LEU A 97 4.74 6.33 4.76
N GLU A 98 5.72 6.54 3.89
CA GLU A 98 7.10 6.13 4.15
C GLU A 98 7.66 6.81 5.41
N ALA A 99 7.50 8.14 5.52
CA ALA A 99 7.93 8.90 6.69
C ALA A 99 7.23 8.42 7.96
N GLN A 100 5.92 8.15 7.90
CA GLN A 100 5.16 7.63 9.04
C GLN A 100 5.65 6.25 9.48
N GLN A 101 5.97 5.36 8.54
CA GLN A 101 6.51 4.04 8.85
C GLN A 101 7.90 4.14 9.47
N GLN A 102 8.76 5.03 8.97
CA GLN A 102 10.08 5.30 9.55
C GLN A 102 9.97 5.84 10.97
N HIS A 103 9.14 6.86 11.20
CA HIS A 103 8.92 7.42 12.54
C HIS A 103 8.36 6.39 13.52
N SER A 104 7.42 5.55 13.07
CA SER A 104 6.85 4.49 13.92
C SER A 104 7.91 3.45 14.29
N ALA A 105 8.77 3.06 13.34
CA ALA A 105 9.87 2.14 13.59
C ALA A 105 10.93 2.74 14.53
N GLU A 106 11.23 4.04 14.39
CA GLU A 106 12.16 4.74 15.27
C GLU A 106 11.60 4.88 16.69
N THR A 107 10.32 5.21 16.83
CA THR A 107 9.64 5.29 18.13
C THR A 107 9.59 3.93 18.81
N ALA A 108 9.33 2.85 18.07
CA ALA A 108 9.34 1.50 18.62
C ALA A 108 10.73 1.09 19.13
N LYS A 109 11.79 1.40 18.37
CA LYS A 109 13.18 1.17 18.79
C LYS A 109 13.57 2.02 20.00
N ALA A 110 13.13 3.27 20.05
CA ALA A 110 13.38 4.15 21.18
C ALA A 110 12.68 3.64 22.45
N ALA A 111 11.43 3.18 22.35
CA ALA A 111 10.69 2.59 23.45
C ALA A 111 11.36 1.31 23.99
N GLU A 112 11.82 0.42 23.10
CA GLU A 112 12.53 -0.79 23.49
C GLU A 112 13.90 -0.46 24.14
N ALA A 113 14.61 0.55 23.63
CA ALA A 113 15.87 1.01 24.24
C ALA A 113 15.67 1.67 25.62
N THR A 114 14.55 2.38 25.83
CA THR A 114 14.19 2.92 27.15
C THR A 114 13.88 1.80 28.14
N ASP A 115 13.13 0.78 27.72
CA ASP A 115 12.80 -0.40 28.53
C ASP A 115 14.06 -1.16 28.99
N TRP A 116 15.01 -1.40 28.08
CA TRP A 116 16.30 -2.03 28.42
C TRP A 116 17.16 -1.16 29.36
N ASN A 117 17.11 0.16 29.23
CA ASN A 117 17.83 1.06 30.13
C ASN A 117 17.25 1.04 31.55
N GLU A 118 15.93 0.97 31.71
CA GLU A 118 15.30 0.85 33.03
C GLU A 118 15.62 -0.49 33.70
N VAL A 119 15.64 -1.59 32.93
CA VAL A 119 16.05 -2.91 33.44
C VAL A 119 17.53 -2.93 33.84
N ALA A 120 18.40 -2.23 33.10
CA ALA A 120 19.82 -2.14 33.40
C ALA A 120 20.15 -1.29 34.63
N ASP A 121 19.31 -0.30 34.97
CA ASP A 121 19.48 0.56 36.16
C ASP A 121 19.20 -0.19 37.48
N TRP A 122 18.48 -1.32 37.42
CA TRP A 122 18.11 -2.15 38.59
C TRP A 122 19.09 -3.30 38.91
N LEU A 123 20.14 -3.51 38.10
CA LEU A 123 21.14 -4.58 38.24
C LEU A 123 22.48 -4.07 38.80
#